data_AF-A0AAF0CQ05-F1
#
_entry.id   AF-A0AAF0CQ05-F1
#
_cell.length_a   1.000
_cell.length_b   1.000
_cell.length_c   1.000
_cell.angle_alpha   90.00
_cell.angle_beta   90.00
_cell.angle_gamma   90.00
#
_symmetry.space_group_name_H-M   'P 1'
#
loop_
_entity.id
_entity.type
_entity.pdbx_description
1 polymer ?
#
loop_
_entity_poly.entity_id
_entity_poly.type
_entity_poly.pdbx_seq_one_letter_code
_entity_poly.pdbx_strand_id
1 'polypeptide(L)'
;MPLPRLLAPLAFAVTLVSASLAEPLVPRLDGPWLKLVGKPPLEKWATPRAEPVDFTAFQADDGSWHLISCIRHTSHPGNSRLLYRWSSPSLTREGWQPKGIFLSSHADWDHREGHLQAPFHVVENGTHHLFYNSNGAHLLTSPDGLEWTPHGLTAVFPMGRDVCILDDRQASGRWIAYYTSPEPGINPATRDHTIRARTAPHLTGPWSDAATEIPPITPPAKGYTFVYAESPFVIKRQDYYYRFEQLYVFRSKDPLKWEGPPVASLAPETPIKFLAPEIVTHEGRDYLLAYQWLNDDPRGIYLAPLAWEEVEAP
;
A
#
# COMPACT_ATOMS: atom_id res chain seq x y z
N MET A 1 4.22 80.32 13.62
CA MET A 1 5.21 79.23 13.48
C MET A 1 4.55 77.94 13.95
N PRO A 2 4.39 76.91 13.09
CA PRO A 2 3.75 75.66 13.50
C PRO A 2 4.77 74.72 14.15
N LEU A 3 4.37 74.02 15.22
CA LEU A 3 5.16 72.98 15.89
C LEU A 3 5.29 71.71 15.01
N PRO A 4 6.42 70.99 15.07
CA PRO A 4 6.57 69.72 14.36
C PRO A 4 5.83 68.59 15.08
N ARG A 5 5.07 67.78 14.32
CA ARG A 5 4.46 66.54 14.82
C ARG A 5 5.52 65.43 14.87
N LEU A 6 5.79 64.92 16.08
CA LEU A 6 6.57 63.71 16.30
C LEU A 6 5.74 62.48 15.88
N LEU A 7 6.24 61.71 14.92
CA LEU A 7 5.74 60.39 14.55
C LEU A 7 6.28 59.36 15.58
N ALA A 8 5.38 58.70 16.28
CA ALA A 8 5.71 57.59 17.18
C ALA A 8 6.02 56.32 16.35
N PRO A 9 7.03 55.51 16.75
CA PRO A 9 7.35 54.27 16.05
C PRO A 9 6.29 53.21 16.35
N LEU A 10 5.74 52.61 15.29
CA LEU A 10 4.89 51.42 15.39
C LEU A 10 5.79 50.22 15.72
N ALA A 11 5.68 49.69 16.94
CA ALA A 11 6.34 48.45 17.33
C ALA A 11 5.56 47.26 16.76
N PHE A 12 6.15 46.53 15.82
CA PHE A 12 5.65 45.23 15.36
C PHE A 12 5.97 44.18 16.44
N ALA A 13 4.94 43.71 17.14
CA ALA A 13 5.06 42.54 18.00
C ALA A 13 5.11 41.28 17.13
N VAL A 14 6.27 40.62 17.09
CA VAL A 14 6.42 39.30 16.49
C VAL A 14 5.96 38.28 17.51
N THR A 15 4.74 37.75 17.35
CA THR A 15 4.29 36.56 18.08
C THR A 15 5.01 35.34 17.52
N LEU A 16 5.95 34.82 18.30
CA LEU A 16 6.53 33.49 18.08
C LEU A 16 5.45 32.45 18.38
N VAL A 17 4.91 31.84 17.32
CA VAL A 17 4.10 30.64 17.44
C VAL A 17 5.07 29.47 17.67
N SER A 18 5.13 28.95 18.89
CA SER A 18 5.75 27.64 19.11
C SER A 18 4.91 26.60 18.40
N ALA A 19 5.47 26.00 17.36
CA ALA A 19 4.92 24.76 16.82
C ALA A 19 5.11 23.66 17.88
N SER A 20 4.02 23.21 18.49
CA SER A 20 4.03 21.97 19.27
C SER A 20 4.33 20.84 18.29
N LEU A 21 5.39 20.08 18.54
CA LEU A 21 5.63 18.85 17.79
C LEU A 21 4.44 17.90 18.06
N ALA A 22 3.94 17.26 17.03
CA ALA A 22 2.89 16.25 17.21
C ALA A 22 3.47 15.05 17.98
N GLU A 23 2.76 14.60 19.01
CA GLU A 23 3.12 13.37 19.73
C GLU A 23 3.06 12.19 18.76
N PRO A 24 4.03 11.26 18.81
CA PRO A 24 4.03 10.12 17.93
C PRO A 24 2.88 9.16 18.28
N LEU A 25 2.44 8.39 17.27
CA LEU A 25 1.33 7.45 17.40
C LEU A 25 1.83 6.00 17.47
N VAL A 26 1.01 5.13 18.06
CA VAL A 26 1.17 3.67 18.06
C VAL A 26 -0.13 3.03 17.58
N PRO A 27 -0.12 2.23 16.49
CA PRO A 27 -1.33 1.57 16.03
C PRO A 27 -1.65 0.35 16.87
N ARG A 28 -2.95 0.09 17.07
CA ARG A 28 -3.46 -1.16 17.65
C ARG A 28 -4.73 -1.62 16.95
N LEU A 29 -4.94 -2.93 16.89
CA LEU A 29 -6.25 -3.47 16.50
C LEU A 29 -7.30 -3.07 17.53
N ASP A 30 -8.47 -2.66 17.02
CA ASP A 30 -9.59 -2.14 17.80
C ASP A 30 -10.88 -2.93 17.52
N GLY A 31 -10.72 -4.23 17.25
CA GLY A 31 -11.83 -5.14 16.99
C GLY A 31 -11.39 -6.46 16.35
N PRO A 32 -12.35 -7.38 16.15
CA PRO A 32 -12.09 -8.65 15.50
C PRO A 32 -11.83 -8.47 14.00
N TRP A 33 -11.19 -9.48 13.40
CA TRP A 33 -11.07 -9.61 11.96
C TRP A 33 -12.40 -10.05 11.33
N LEU A 34 -12.82 -9.33 10.30
CA LEU A 34 -13.99 -9.57 9.47
C LEU A 34 -13.55 -10.01 8.08
N LYS A 35 -14.15 -11.08 7.53
CA LYS A 35 -13.82 -11.56 6.19
C LYS A 35 -14.58 -10.79 5.11
N LEU A 36 -13.88 -10.07 4.25
CA LEU A 36 -14.50 -9.34 3.13
C LEU A 36 -14.77 -10.27 1.95
N VAL A 37 -13.76 -11.04 1.54
CA VAL A 37 -13.84 -11.93 0.37
C VAL A 37 -13.08 -13.23 0.60
N GLY A 38 -13.46 -14.26 -0.14
CA GLY A 38 -12.74 -15.55 -0.22
C GLY A 38 -12.40 -15.91 -1.66
N LYS A 39 -12.22 -17.22 -1.91
CA LYS A 39 -11.93 -17.75 -3.25
C LYS A 39 -12.97 -17.27 -4.28
N PRO A 40 -12.55 -16.60 -5.37
CA PRO A 40 -13.47 -16.19 -6.43
C PRO A 40 -13.95 -17.38 -7.29
N PRO A 41 -15.07 -17.23 -8.01
CA PRO A 41 -15.55 -18.22 -8.98
C PRO A 41 -14.58 -18.49 -10.14
N LEU A 42 -13.84 -17.46 -10.59
CA LEU A 42 -12.80 -17.51 -11.64
C LEU A 42 -13.24 -18.01 -13.01
N GLU A 43 -14.54 -18.09 -13.26
CA GLU A 43 -15.12 -18.44 -14.55
C GLU A 43 -14.43 -19.68 -15.17
N LYS A 44 -13.68 -19.51 -16.25
CA LYS A 44 -12.96 -20.60 -16.94
C LYS A 44 -11.60 -20.96 -16.35
N TRP A 45 -11.04 -20.12 -15.47
CA TRP A 45 -9.70 -20.26 -14.90
C TRP A 45 -9.67 -20.79 -13.47
N ALA A 46 -10.80 -21.33 -13.00
CA ALA A 46 -10.94 -21.88 -11.67
C ALA A 46 -10.03 -23.10 -11.44
N THR A 47 -9.41 -23.15 -10.27
CA THR A 47 -8.77 -24.36 -9.75
C THR A 47 -9.10 -24.54 -8.28
N PRO A 48 -8.96 -25.74 -7.71
CA PRO A 48 -9.12 -25.94 -6.26
C PRO A 48 -8.15 -25.12 -5.40
N ARG A 49 -6.96 -24.78 -5.94
CA ARG A 49 -5.89 -24.05 -5.25
C ARG A 49 -5.92 -22.53 -5.47
N ALA A 50 -6.83 -22.05 -6.32
CA ALA A 50 -6.88 -20.64 -6.64
C ALA A 50 -7.36 -19.83 -5.44
N GLU A 51 -6.73 -18.67 -5.23
CA GLU A 51 -6.95 -17.88 -4.02
C GLU A 51 -6.57 -16.41 -4.24
N PRO A 52 -7.27 -15.48 -3.59
CA PRO A 52 -6.84 -14.09 -3.49
C PRO A 52 -5.63 -13.98 -2.57
N VAL A 53 -4.68 -13.15 -2.96
CA VAL A 53 -3.53 -12.73 -2.15
C VAL A 53 -3.47 -11.20 -2.15
N ASP A 54 -2.29 -10.59 -2.29
CA ASP A 54 -2.05 -9.15 -2.44
C ASP A 54 -3.16 -8.44 -3.22
N PHE A 55 -3.63 -7.34 -2.67
CA PHE A 55 -4.88 -6.69 -3.04
C PHE A 55 -4.79 -5.20 -2.78
N THR A 56 -5.77 -4.47 -3.32
CA THR A 56 -6.08 -3.12 -2.87
C THR A 56 -7.58 -2.95 -2.71
N ALA A 57 -8.00 -2.10 -1.77
CA ALA A 57 -9.41 -1.77 -1.53
C ALA A 57 -9.64 -0.25 -1.50
N PHE A 58 -10.69 0.20 -2.18
CA PHE A 58 -10.98 1.63 -2.34
C PHE A 58 -12.46 1.89 -2.53
N GLN A 59 -12.87 3.15 -2.33
CA GLN A 59 -14.21 3.62 -2.65
C GLN A 59 -14.18 4.32 -4.02
N ALA A 60 -15.08 3.94 -4.91
CA ALA A 60 -15.31 4.61 -6.19
C ALA A 60 -16.20 5.86 -5.98
N ASP A 61 -16.30 6.71 -7.00
CA ASP A 61 -17.03 7.97 -6.91
C ASP A 61 -18.55 7.80 -6.72
N ASP A 62 -19.10 6.64 -7.10
CA ASP A 62 -20.50 6.29 -6.85
C ASP A 62 -20.75 5.86 -5.38
N GLY A 63 -19.72 5.89 -4.53
CA GLY A 63 -19.76 5.50 -3.13
C GLY A 63 -19.66 4.00 -2.90
N SER A 64 -19.60 3.17 -3.95
CA SER A 64 -19.40 1.74 -3.80
C SER A 64 -17.94 1.41 -3.49
N TRP A 65 -17.75 0.39 -2.66
CA TRP A 65 -16.43 -0.13 -2.32
C TRP A 65 -16.02 -1.20 -3.33
N HIS A 66 -14.75 -1.18 -3.74
CA HIS A 66 -14.15 -2.13 -4.67
C HIS A 66 -12.87 -2.72 -4.07
N LEU A 67 -12.66 -4.00 -4.35
CA LEU A 67 -11.46 -4.72 -3.99
C LEU A 67 -10.93 -5.41 -5.24
N ILE A 68 -9.67 -5.18 -5.56
CA ILE A 68 -8.97 -5.84 -6.67
C ILE A 68 -7.82 -6.64 -6.07
N SER A 69 -7.76 -7.93 -6.36
CA SER A 69 -6.72 -8.82 -5.82
C SER A 69 -6.03 -9.59 -6.94
N CYS A 70 -4.73 -9.82 -6.76
CA CYS A 70 -4.01 -10.85 -7.49
C CYS A 70 -4.54 -12.23 -7.08
N ILE A 71 -4.99 -13.01 -8.06
CA ILE A 71 -5.34 -14.40 -7.86
C ILE A 71 -4.18 -15.25 -8.34
N ARG A 72 -3.66 -16.13 -7.50
CA ARG A 72 -2.61 -17.10 -7.87
C ARG A 72 -3.17 -18.50 -8.05
N HIS A 73 -2.38 -19.37 -8.68
CA HIS A 73 -2.71 -20.78 -8.91
C HIS A 73 -3.99 -21.00 -9.73
N THR A 74 -4.32 -20.07 -10.61
CA THR A 74 -5.41 -20.25 -11.59
C THR A 74 -4.99 -21.24 -12.69
N SER A 75 -5.91 -21.61 -13.58
CA SER A 75 -5.57 -22.34 -14.81
C SER A 75 -5.26 -21.42 -16.00
N HIS A 76 -5.12 -20.10 -15.76
CA HIS A 76 -4.62 -19.17 -16.77
C HIS A 76 -3.20 -19.58 -17.21
N PRO A 77 -2.86 -19.53 -18.51
CA PRO A 77 -1.52 -19.89 -19.00
C PRO A 77 -0.42 -19.00 -18.42
N GLY A 78 0.83 -19.44 -18.58
CA GLY A 78 2.02 -18.77 -18.05
C GLY A 78 2.16 -18.96 -16.54
N ASN A 79 2.29 -17.85 -15.80
CA ASN A 79 2.53 -17.89 -14.34
C ASN A 79 1.26 -18.04 -13.48
N SER A 80 0.11 -18.37 -14.07
CA SER A 80 -1.15 -18.67 -13.37
C SER A 80 -1.77 -17.54 -12.54
N ARG A 81 -1.38 -16.28 -12.82
CA ARG A 81 -1.88 -15.09 -12.11
C ARG A 81 -2.68 -14.14 -13.00
N LEU A 82 -3.72 -13.56 -12.41
CA LEU A 82 -4.59 -12.54 -12.99
C LEU A 82 -5.14 -11.64 -11.87
N LEU A 83 -5.80 -10.53 -12.23
CA LEU A 83 -6.51 -9.69 -11.26
C LEU A 83 -8.01 -9.99 -11.29
N TYR A 84 -8.64 -10.04 -10.13
CA TYR A 84 -10.08 -10.25 -9.96
C TYR A 84 -10.69 -9.14 -9.11
N ARG A 85 -11.92 -8.73 -9.41
CA ARG A 85 -12.61 -7.62 -8.71
C ARG A 85 -13.83 -8.11 -7.92
N TRP A 86 -14.04 -7.50 -6.76
CA TRP A 86 -15.28 -7.55 -5.99
C TRP A 86 -15.79 -6.15 -5.72
N SER A 87 -17.08 -6.01 -5.41
CA SER A 87 -17.62 -4.75 -4.89
C SER A 87 -18.64 -4.94 -3.77
N SER A 88 -18.84 -3.89 -2.98
CA SER A 88 -19.80 -3.86 -1.88
C SER A 88 -20.39 -2.44 -1.71
N PRO A 89 -21.65 -2.30 -1.28
CA PRO A 89 -22.17 -0.99 -0.89
C PRO A 89 -21.61 -0.49 0.46
N SER A 90 -20.84 -1.30 1.20
CA SER A 90 -20.30 -0.96 2.51
C SER A 90 -18.97 -1.66 2.77
N LEU A 91 -18.01 -0.93 3.33
CA LEU A 91 -16.68 -1.43 3.66
C LEU A 91 -16.73 -2.65 4.61
N THR A 92 -17.57 -2.58 5.63
CA THR A 92 -17.61 -3.58 6.72
C THR A 92 -18.65 -4.68 6.48
N ARG A 93 -19.04 -4.91 5.22
CA ARG A 93 -19.91 -6.01 4.84
C ARG A 93 -19.09 -7.26 4.53
N GLU A 94 -19.52 -8.42 5.03
CA GLU A 94 -18.94 -9.70 4.62
C GLU A 94 -19.42 -10.12 3.23
N GLY A 95 -18.60 -10.91 2.54
CA GLY A 95 -18.99 -11.56 1.29
C GLY A 95 -19.28 -10.56 0.17
N TRP A 96 -18.31 -9.70 -0.15
CA TRP A 96 -18.44 -8.74 -1.25
C TRP A 96 -18.79 -9.45 -2.55
N GLN A 97 -19.56 -8.78 -3.40
CA GLN A 97 -20.08 -9.36 -4.63
C GLN A 97 -18.94 -9.53 -5.65
N PRO A 98 -18.70 -10.75 -6.18
CA PRO A 98 -17.77 -10.97 -7.28
C PRO A 98 -18.19 -10.16 -8.52
N LYS A 99 -17.23 -9.50 -9.17
CA LYS A 99 -17.44 -8.73 -10.41
C LYS A 99 -16.77 -9.34 -11.64
N GLY A 100 -15.96 -10.38 -11.47
CA GLY A 100 -15.28 -11.08 -12.55
C GLY A 100 -13.78 -10.82 -12.60
N ILE A 101 -13.12 -11.49 -13.54
CA ILE A 101 -11.73 -11.20 -13.92
C ILE A 101 -11.64 -9.73 -14.33
N PHE A 102 -10.84 -8.97 -13.59
CA PHE A 102 -10.59 -7.56 -13.80
C PHE A 102 -9.57 -7.33 -14.91
N LEU A 103 -8.46 -8.08 -14.88
CA LEU A 103 -7.38 -7.97 -15.85
C LEU A 103 -6.64 -9.30 -16.01
N SER A 104 -6.32 -9.64 -17.24
CA SER A 104 -5.40 -10.73 -17.61
C SER A 104 -4.15 -10.17 -18.31
N SER A 105 -3.09 -10.96 -18.41
CA SER A 105 -1.87 -10.52 -19.11
C SER A 105 -2.14 -10.28 -20.61
N HIS A 106 -1.60 -9.18 -21.16
CA HIS A 106 -1.69 -8.80 -22.57
C HIS A 106 -0.27 -8.55 -23.10
N ALA A 107 0.16 -9.32 -24.09
CA ALA A 107 1.51 -9.18 -24.64
C ALA A 107 1.76 -7.79 -25.25
N ASP A 108 0.73 -7.21 -25.89
CA ASP A 108 0.79 -5.86 -26.48
C ASP A 108 0.93 -4.75 -25.43
N TRP A 109 0.74 -5.07 -24.14
CA TRP A 109 0.93 -4.15 -23.01
C TRP A 109 2.22 -4.46 -22.25
N ASP A 110 3.16 -5.17 -22.89
CA ASP A 110 4.41 -5.62 -22.28
C ASP A 110 4.18 -6.47 -21.00
N HIS A 111 3.04 -7.18 -20.93
CA HIS A 111 2.82 -8.11 -19.83
C HIS A 111 3.52 -9.44 -20.09
N ARG A 112 4.07 -10.04 -19.02
CA ARG A 112 4.44 -11.46 -19.04
C ARG A 112 3.19 -12.30 -18.86
N GLU A 113 3.07 -13.40 -19.62
CA GLU A 113 1.86 -14.23 -19.60
C GLU A 113 1.55 -14.80 -18.20
N GLY A 114 0.31 -14.59 -17.74
CA GLY A 114 -0.16 -15.04 -16.44
C GLY A 114 0.63 -14.45 -15.26
N HIS A 115 1.24 -13.28 -15.43
CA HIS A 115 2.09 -12.64 -14.43
C HIS A 115 1.57 -11.24 -14.13
N LEU A 116 0.40 -11.15 -13.51
CA LEU A 116 -0.12 -9.92 -12.92
C LEU A 116 -0.06 -10.05 -11.40
N GLN A 117 0.53 -9.09 -10.70
CA GLN A 117 0.70 -9.13 -9.25
C GLN A 117 0.31 -7.80 -8.58
N ALA A 118 -0.05 -7.92 -7.30
CA ALA A 118 -0.27 -6.89 -6.29
C ALA A 118 -0.67 -5.50 -6.85
N PRO A 119 -1.98 -5.26 -7.04
CA PRO A 119 -2.47 -3.94 -7.40
C PRO A 119 -2.38 -2.98 -6.21
N PHE A 120 -2.23 -1.68 -6.47
CA PHE A 120 -2.26 -0.62 -5.46
C PHE A 120 -3.01 0.60 -5.98
N HIS A 121 -4.03 1.05 -5.25
CA HIS A 121 -4.86 2.18 -5.63
C HIS A 121 -4.40 3.48 -4.94
N VAL A 122 -4.47 4.58 -5.68
CA VAL A 122 -4.30 5.95 -5.15
C VAL A 122 -5.09 6.94 -5.99
N VAL A 123 -5.47 8.09 -5.41
CA VAL A 123 -6.16 9.18 -6.12
C VAL A 123 -5.24 10.40 -6.20
N GLU A 124 -5.15 11.01 -7.37
CA GLU A 124 -4.48 12.30 -7.60
C GLU A 124 -5.40 13.20 -8.41
N ASN A 125 -5.72 14.39 -7.88
CA ASN A 125 -6.54 15.41 -8.56
C ASN A 125 -7.88 14.86 -9.10
N GLY A 126 -8.55 14.00 -8.32
CA GLY A 126 -9.82 13.36 -8.70
C GLY A 126 -9.70 12.25 -9.74
N THR A 127 -8.47 11.86 -10.14
CA THR A 127 -8.24 10.70 -11.01
C THR A 127 -7.77 9.51 -10.18
N HIS A 128 -8.43 8.38 -10.35
CA HIS A 128 -8.03 7.11 -9.76
C HIS A 128 -6.87 6.51 -10.55
N HIS A 129 -5.88 6.02 -9.83
CA HIS A 129 -4.69 5.38 -10.37
C HIS A 129 -4.56 3.98 -9.75
N LEU A 130 -4.34 2.97 -10.58
CA LEU A 130 -4.13 1.59 -10.14
C LEU A 130 -2.79 1.11 -10.68
N PHE A 131 -1.80 1.07 -9.80
CA PHE A 131 -0.53 0.45 -10.11
C PHE A 131 -0.66 -1.07 -10.00
N TYR A 132 0.06 -1.79 -10.85
CA TYR A 132 0.16 -3.25 -10.76
C TYR A 132 1.48 -3.72 -11.39
N ASN A 133 1.86 -4.95 -11.09
CA ASN A 133 3.08 -5.52 -11.63
C ASN A 133 2.83 -6.49 -12.79
N SER A 134 3.66 -6.39 -13.83
CA SER A 134 3.93 -7.48 -14.76
C SER A 134 5.40 -7.50 -15.19
N ASN A 135 5.76 -6.80 -16.26
CA ASN A 135 7.16 -6.61 -16.66
C ASN A 135 7.73 -5.27 -16.14
N GLY A 136 7.51 -5.02 -14.86
CA GLY A 136 7.72 -3.71 -14.23
C GLY A 136 6.41 -3.15 -13.67
N ALA A 137 6.40 -1.85 -13.40
CA ALA A 137 5.24 -1.15 -12.85
C ALA A 137 4.35 -0.65 -13.98
N HIS A 138 3.15 -1.21 -14.12
CA HIS A 138 2.14 -0.71 -15.06
C HIS A 138 1.09 0.11 -14.30
N LEU A 139 0.38 0.95 -15.03
CA LEU A 139 -0.57 1.90 -14.47
C LEU A 139 -1.86 1.88 -15.29
N LEU A 140 -3.00 1.74 -14.62
CA LEU A 140 -4.31 2.09 -15.16
C LEU A 140 -4.78 3.40 -14.54
N THR A 141 -5.54 4.18 -15.29
CA THR A 141 -6.25 5.36 -14.80
C THR A 141 -7.75 5.21 -14.97
N SER A 142 -8.50 5.86 -14.09
CA SER A 142 -9.96 5.88 -14.13
C SER A 142 -10.48 7.24 -13.63
N PRO A 143 -11.48 7.83 -14.30
CA PRO A 143 -12.08 9.08 -13.82
C PRO A 143 -13.04 8.87 -12.64
N ASP A 144 -13.49 7.64 -12.38
CA ASP A 144 -14.56 7.33 -11.42
C ASP A 144 -14.27 6.13 -10.50
N GLY A 145 -13.15 5.43 -10.72
CA GLY A 145 -12.80 4.18 -10.03
C GLY A 145 -13.51 2.94 -10.58
N LEU A 146 -14.31 3.07 -11.64
CA LEU A 146 -15.14 2.00 -12.20
C LEU A 146 -14.64 1.56 -13.57
N GLU A 147 -14.36 2.52 -14.45
CA GLU A 147 -13.93 2.32 -15.82
C GLU A 147 -12.44 2.67 -15.97
N TRP A 148 -11.64 1.68 -16.39
CA TRP A 148 -10.18 1.76 -16.33
C TRP A 148 -9.55 1.72 -17.72
N THR A 149 -8.56 2.59 -17.95
CA THR A 149 -7.78 2.66 -19.19
C THR A 149 -6.29 2.57 -18.88
N PRO A 150 -5.49 1.84 -19.69
CA PRO A 150 -4.04 1.79 -19.48
C PRO A 150 -3.38 3.16 -19.71
N HIS A 151 -2.50 3.57 -18.80
CA HIS A 151 -1.63 4.71 -18.98
C HIS A 151 -0.38 4.28 -19.76
N GLY A 152 -0.51 4.27 -21.09
CA GLY A 152 0.50 3.71 -21.97
C GLY A 152 0.51 2.17 -21.95
N LEU A 153 1.36 1.57 -22.79
CA LEU A 153 1.43 0.12 -23.00
C LEU A 153 2.71 -0.51 -22.44
N THR A 154 3.52 0.25 -21.72
CA THR A 154 4.79 -0.20 -21.15
C THR A 154 4.84 0.18 -19.68
N ALA A 155 5.74 -0.46 -18.93
CA ALA A 155 5.95 -0.09 -17.53
C ALA A 155 6.38 1.39 -17.39
N VAL A 156 5.85 2.08 -16.39
CA VAL A 156 6.23 3.47 -16.02
C VAL A 156 7.57 3.52 -15.27
N PHE A 157 8.00 2.40 -14.68
CA PHE A 157 9.35 2.20 -14.15
C PHE A 157 9.65 0.69 -13.95
N PRO A 158 10.94 0.29 -13.94
CA PRO A 158 11.30 -1.08 -13.62
C PRO A 158 11.10 -1.36 -12.12
N MET A 159 10.40 -2.45 -11.81
CA MET A 159 10.19 -2.93 -10.45
C MET A 159 10.11 -4.45 -10.40
N GLY A 160 10.32 -5.02 -9.20
CA GLY A 160 10.08 -6.43 -8.95
C GLY A 160 8.58 -6.73 -8.86
N ARG A 161 7.95 -6.44 -7.71
CA ARG A 161 6.52 -6.68 -7.44
C ARG A 161 6.07 -5.93 -6.17
N ASP A 162 4.77 -6.03 -5.85
CA ASP A 162 4.18 -5.61 -4.57
C ASP A 162 4.43 -4.13 -4.27
N VAL A 163 3.86 -3.25 -5.10
CA VAL A 163 4.08 -1.80 -5.01
C VAL A 163 3.16 -1.16 -3.97
N CYS A 164 3.70 -0.20 -3.22
CA CYS A 164 2.96 0.75 -2.41
C CYS A 164 3.34 2.17 -2.81
N ILE A 165 2.34 3.03 -3.00
CA ILE A 165 2.53 4.42 -3.39
C ILE A 165 2.22 5.33 -2.19
N LEU A 166 3.18 6.18 -1.83
CA LEU A 166 3.08 7.19 -0.79
C LEU A 166 3.09 8.59 -1.40
N ASP A 167 2.10 9.42 -1.07
CA ASP A 167 2.13 10.86 -1.33
C ASP A 167 3.00 11.54 -0.27
N ASP A 168 4.22 11.93 -0.64
CA ASP A 168 5.11 12.70 0.22
C ASP A 168 5.33 14.13 -0.29
N ARG A 169 4.44 14.63 -1.17
CA ARG A 169 4.66 15.91 -1.85
C ARG A 169 4.65 17.10 -0.91
N GLN A 170 3.96 17.02 0.22
CA GLN A 170 3.98 18.08 1.22
C GLN A 170 5.36 18.26 1.87
N ALA A 171 6.14 17.19 2.06
CA ALA A 171 7.46 17.29 2.69
C ALA A 171 8.60 17.32 1.68
N SER A 172 8.55 16.50 0.64
CA SER A 172 9.64 16.36 -0.35
C SER A 172 9.28 16.86 -1.75
N GLY A 173 8.01 17.18 -2.02
CA GLY A 173 7.54 17.48 -3.38
C GLY A 173 7.45 16.26 -4.29
N ARG A 174 7.52 15.03 -3.75
CA ARG A 174 7.56 13.79 -4.53
C ARG A 174 6.53 12.76 -4.07
N TRP A 175 6.12 11.93 -5.02
CA TRP A 175 5.58 10.59 -4.78
C TRP A 175 6.72 9.62 -4.50
N ILE A 176 6.46 8.59 -3.69
CA ILE A 176 7.40 7.51 -3.40
C ILE A 176 6.72 6.17 -3.70
N ALA A 177 7.36 5.32 -4.51
CA ALA A 177 6.92 3.96 -4.77
C ALA A 177 7.86 2.98 -4.06
N TYR A 178 7.36 2.29 -3.04
CA TYR A 178 8.04 1.15 -2.40
C TYR A 178 7.66 -0.13 -3.13
N TYR A 179 8.60 -1.03 -3.33
CA TYR A 179 8.30 -2.32 -3.96
C TYR A 179 9.31 -3.38 -3.54
N THR A 180 8.89 -4.63 -3.61
CA THR A 180 9.78 -5.78 -3.41
C THR A 180 10.64 -6.00 -4.64
N SER A 181 11.94 -6.18 -4.43
CA SER A 181 12.93 -6.43 -5.46
C SER A 181 13.69 -7.73 -5.20
N PRO A 182 13.49 -8.78 -6.03
CA PRO A 182 14.32 -9.98 -5.99
C PRO A 182 15.61 -9.75 -6.81
N GLU A 183 16.76 -9.66 -6.15
CA GLU A 183 18.06 -9.37 -6.78
C GLU A 183 19.13 -10.35 -6.29
N PRO A 184 19.67 -11.23 -7.15
CA PRO A 184 20.63 -12.25 -6.74
C PRO A 184 21.78 -11.70 -5.89
N GLY A 185 21.98 -12.28 -4.71
CA GLY A 185 23.03 -11.91 -3.77
C GLY A 185 22.79 -10.64 -2.94
N ILE A 186 21.68 -9.91 -3.13
CA ILE A 186 21.44 -8.66 -2.37
C ILE A 186 21.22 -8.92 -0.89
N ASN A 187 20.46 -9.97 -0.58
CA ASN A 187 20.12 -10.33 0.79
C ASN A 187 19.82 -11.84 0.87
N PRO A 188 20.86 -12.68 1.02
CA PRO A 188 20.68 -14.13 1.07
C PRO A 188 19.78 -14.60 2.23
N ALA A 189 19.69 -13.82 3.31
CA ALA A 189 18.81 -14.14 4.44
C ALA A 189 17.33 -14.13 4.04
N THR A 190 16.98 -13.33 3.03
CA THR A 190 15.61 -13.17 2.53
C THR A 190 15.40 -13.79 1.15
N ARG A 191 16.17 -14.83 0.81
CA ARG A 191 16.19 -15.43 -0.55
C ARG A 191 16.34 -14.35 -1.62
N ASP A 192 17.25 -13.42 -1.38
CA ASP A 192 17.58 -12.33 -2.29
C ASP A 192 16.46 -11.31 -2.50
N HIS A 193 15.46 -11.23 -1.60
CA HIS A 193 14.42 -10.20 -1.65
C HIS A 193 14.77 -9.00 -0.76
N THR A 194 14.71 -7.79 -1.30
CA THR A 194 14.81 -6.54 -0.53
C THR A 194 13.63 -5.63 -0.86
N ILE A 195 13.51 -4.51 -0.15
CA ILE A 195 12.58 -3.44 -0.54
C ILE A 195 13.39 -2.34 -1.22
N ARG A 196 12.87 -1.83 -2.33
CA ARG A 196 13.40 -0.69 -3.06
C ARG A 196 12.40 0.44 -3.05
N ALA A 197 12.89 1.67 -3.20
CA ALA A 197 12.04 2.84 -3.42
C ALA A 197 12.48 3.64 -4.64
N ARG A 198 11.50 4.15 -5.39
CA ARG A 198 11.69 5.17 -6.44
C ARG A 198 10.86 6.39 -6.12
N THR A 199 11.23 7.54 -6.67
CA THR A 199 10.50 8.80 -6.45
C THR A 199 10.11 9.46 -7.77
N ALA A 200 9.02 10.22 -7.79
CA ALA A 200 8.55 10.93 -8.97
C ALA A 200 7.85 12.24 -8.59
N PRO A 201 7.82 13.26 -9.47
CA PRO A 201 6.99 14.45 -9.25
C PRO A 201 5.49 14.19 -9.49
N HIS A 202 5.15 13.20 -10.33
CA HIS A 202 3.78 12.81 -10.69
C HIS A 202 3.67 11.29 -10.68
N LEU A 203 2.46 10.74 -10.49
CA LEU A 203 2.22 9.29 -10.54
C LEU A 203 2.59 8.68 -11.89
N THR A 204 2.41 9.45 -12.97
CA THR A 204 2.79 9.08 -14.34
C THR A 204 4.29 9.23 -14.63
N GLY A 205 5.08 9.66 -13.65
CA GLY A 205 6.53 9.89 -13.78
C GLY A 205 6.92 11.32 -14.18
N PRO A 206 8.18 11.53 -14.61
CA PRO A 206 9.23 10.52 -14.69
C PRO A 206 9.63 10.03 -13.29
N TRP A 207 9.79 8.72 -13.15
CA TRP A 207 10.31 8.09 -11.94
C TRP A 207 11.84 8.13 -11.94
N SER A 208 12.46 8.18 -10.75
CA SER A 208 13.91 8.22 -10.59
C SER A 208 14.58 7.04 -11.29
N ASP A 209 15.70 7.28 -11.98
CA ASP A 209 16.45 6.23 -12.71
C ASP A 209 17.03 5.17 -11.76
N ALA A 210 17.58 5.62 -10.62
CA ALA A 210 18.07 4.76 -9.56
C ALA A 210 16.97 4.50 -8.51
N ALA A 211 17.02 3.30 -7.92
CA ALA A 211 16.20 2.94 -6.78
C ALA A 211 17.04 2.94 -5.49
N THR A 212 16.48 3.48 -4.43
CA THR A 212 17.06 3.43 -3.08
C THR A 212 16.77 2.07 -2.46
N GLU A 213 17.77 1.41 -1.88
CA GLU A 213 17.55 0.19 -1.09
C GLU A 213 17.06 0.53 0.31
N ILE A 214 16.03 -0.18 0.77
CA ILE A 214 15.42 0.01 2.08
C ILE A 214 15.17 -1.37 2.71
N PRO A 215 16.22 -2.10 3.11
CA PRO A 215 16.06 -3.49 3.52
C PRO A 215 15.07 -3.67 4.68
N PRO A 216 14.48 -4.87 4.82
CA PRO A 216 13.67 -5.20 5.99
C PRO A 216 14.52 -5.09 7.27
N ILE A 217 13.92 -4.58 8.34
CA ILE A 217 14.53 -4.52 9.68
C ILE A 217 14.26 -5.81 10.45
N THR A 218 13.06 -6.38 10.28
CA THR A 218 12.68 -7.61 10.97
C THR A 218 13.40 -8.80 10.37
N PRO A 219 14.07 -9.65 11.19
CA PRO A 219 14.62 -10.88 10.69
C PRO A 219 13.49 -11.79 10.18
N PRO A 220 13.70 -12.53 9.08
CA PRO A 220 12.64 -13.35 8.49
C PRO A 220 12.09 -14.41 9.44
N ALA A 221 10.79 -14.66 9.34
CA ALA A 221 10.13 -15.69 10.13
C ALA A 221 10.63 -17.09 9.74
N LYS A 222 10.73 -18.00 10.72
CA LYS A 222 11.11 -19.39 10.47
C LYS A 222 10.11 -20.03 9.49
N GLY A 223 10.63 -20.60 8.39
CA GLY A 223 9.82 -21.28 7.37
C GLY A 223 9.20 -20.35 6.32
N TYR A 224 9.31 -19.03 6.47
CA TYR A 224 8.88 -18.07 5.45
C TYR A 224 9.92 -16.95 5.31
N THR A 225 10.99 -17.27 4.58
CA THR A 225 12.26 -16.54 4.68
C THR A 225 12.28 -15.17 4.01
N PHE A 226 11.30 -14.79 3.18
CA PHE A 226 11.29 -13.51 2.46
C PHE A 226 10.11 -12.60 2.84
N VAL A 227 9.29 -13.03 3.80
CA VAL A 227 7.99 -12.43 4.10
C VAL A 227 8.06 -10.93 4.42
N TYR A 228 9.08 -10.46 5.15
CA TYR A 228 9.18 -9.06 5.56
C TYR A 228 9.78 -8.14 4.48
N ALA A 229 10.30 -8.69 3.39
CA ALA A 229 10.68 -7.92 2.20
C ALA A 229 9.51 -7.79 1.20
N GLU A 230 8.42 -8.52 1.42
CA GLU A 230 7.24 -8.54 0.55
C GLU A 230 6.14 -7.59 1.00
N SER A 231 5.38 -7.06 0.03
CA SER A 231 4.24 -6.16 0.26
C SER A 231 4.59 -5.01 1.23
N PRO A 232 5.64 -4.22 0.94
CA PRO A 232 5.95 -3.04 1.73
C PRO A 232 4.73 -2.11 1.72
N PHE A 233 4.32 -1.64 2.89
CA PHE A 233 3.24 -0.66 3.00
C PHE A 233 3.68 0.48 3.90
N VAL A 234 3.53 1.71 3.42
CA VAL A 234 3.97 2.91 4.13
C VAL A 234 2.87 3.96 4.08
N ILE A 235 2.58 4.54 5.24
CA ILE A 235 1.66 5.70 5.35
C ILE A 235 2.33 6.82 6.14
N LYS A 236 1.81 8.04 5.95
CA LYS A 236 2.17 9.21 6.75
C LYS A 236 1.03 9.55 7.70
N ARG A 237 1.36 9.80 8.98
CA ARG A 237 0.44 10.35 9.98
C ARG A 237 1.19 11.42 10.76
N GLN A 238 0.65 12.65 10.73
CA GLN A 238 1.30 13.83 11.30
C GLN A 238 2.75 13.96 10.77
N ASP A 239 3.72 14.16 11.66
CA ASP A 239 5.14 14.34 11.33
C ASP A 239 5.91 13.01 11.15
N TYR A 240 5.22 11.88 11.18
CA TYR A 240 5.83 10.55 11.16
C TYR A 240 5.33 9.69 9.99
N TYR A 241 6.22 8.84 9.51
CA TYR A 241 5.94 7.76 8.58
C TYR A 241 5.89 6.44 9.33
N TYR A 242 4.97 5.58 8.93
CA TYR A 242 4.76 4.25 9.51
C TYR A 242 4.91 3.22 8.41
N ARG A 243 5.92 2.36 8.52
CA ARG A 243 6.18 1.25 7.60
C ARG A 243 5.72 -0.05 8.24
N PHE A 244 4.99 -0.81 7.45
CA PHE A 244 4.50 -2.13 7.79
C PHE A 244 5.38 -3.16 7.10
N GLU A 245 6.12 -3.93 7.90
CA GLU A 245 6.74 -5.18 7.46
C GLU A 245 5.79 -6.30 7.88
N GLN A 246 4.81 -6.57 7.03
CA GLN A 246 3.61 -7.30 7.44
C GLN A 246 2.98 -6.61 8.66
N LEU A 247 2.73 -7.34 9.75
CA LEU A 247 2.09 -6.77 10.93
C LEU A 247 3.05 -6.20 11.98
N TYR A 248 4.35 -6.05 11.65
CA TYR A 248 5.28 -5.24 12.44
C TYR A 248 5.31 -3.82 11.91
N VAL A 249 5.13 -2.85 12.81
CA VAL A 249 5.07 -1.43 12.45
C VAL A 249 6.33 -0.75 12.94
N PHE A 250 7.01 -0.06 12.02
CA PHE A 250 8.17 0.79 12.27
C PHE A 250 7.77 2.24 12.08
N ARG A 251 8.47 3.15 12.76
CA ARG A 251 8.21 4.58 12.69
C ARG A 251 9.49 5.33 12.32
N SER A 252 9.37 6.33 11.45
CA SER A 252 10.48 7.21 11.07
C SER A 252 10.00 8.64 10.82
N LYS A 253 10.93 9.61 10.86
CA LYS A 253 10.73 10.98 10.35
C LYS A 253 11.21 11.15 8.90
N ASP A 254 11.89 10.15 8.35
CA ASP A 254 12.38 10.12 6.98
C ASP A 254 11.83 8.86 6.29
N PRO A 255 11.00 8.99 5.24
CA PRO A 255 10.33 7.85 4.61
C PRO A 255 11.33 6.90 3.91
N LEU A 256 12.58 7.30 3.74
CA LEU A 256 13.63 6.50 3.09
C LEU A 256 14.67 5.95 4.09
N LYS A 257 14.54 6.26 5.39
CA LYS A 257 15.46 5.75 6.43
C LYS A 257 14.68 5.15 7.57
N TRP A 258 14.92 3.88 7.84
CA TRP A 258 14.19 3.12 8.84
C TRP A 258 15.19 2.42 9.76
N GLU A 259 14.99 2.56 11.06
CA GLU A 259 15.85 2.00 12.09
C GLU A 259 15.08 1.75 13.38
N GLY A 260 15.72 1.06 14.32
CA GLY A 260 15.16 0.79 15.64
C GLY A 260 14.17 -0.39 15.67
N PRO A 261 13.65 -0.70 16.88
CA PRO A 261 12.67 -1.76 17.04
C PRO A 261 11.30 -1.36 16.48
N PRO A 262 10.41 -2.33 16.18
CA PRO A 262 9.03 -2.02 15.84
C PRO A 262 8.34 -1.31 17.01
N VAL A 263 7.50 -0.33 16.70
CA VAL A 263 6.67 0.40 17.68
C VAL A 263 5.39 -0.37 18.01
N ALA A 264 4.97 -1.29 17.14
CA ALA A 264 3.84 -2.19 17.37
C ALA A 264 4.00 -3.52 16.64
N SER A 265 3.33 -4.55 17.16
CA SER A 265 3.05 -5.80 16.44
C SER A 265 1.54 -6.05 16.52
N LEU A 266 0.86 -6.04 15.36
CA LEU A 266 -0.61 -6.09 15.31
C LEU A 266 -1.17 -7.51 15.38
N ALA A 267 -0.33 -8.53 15.27
CA ALA A 267 -0.70 -9.94 15.49
C ALA A 267 0.49 -10.73 16.10
N PRO A 268 0.93 -10.40 17.33
CA PRO A 268 2.18 -10.91 17.89
C PRO A 268 2.17 -12.43 18.09
N GLU A 269 0.99 -13.01 18.35
CA GLU A 269 0.82 -14.45 18.54
C GLU A 269 0.83 -15.24 17.22
N THR A 270 0.52 -14.59 16.11
CA THR A 270 0.41 -15.23 14.79
C THR A 270 0.94 -14.33 13.67
N PRO A 271 2.23 -13.94 13.70
CA PRO A 271 2.79 -12.86 12.87
C PRO A 271 2.78 -13.14 11.37
N ILE A 272 2.57 -14.39 10.95
CA ILE A 272 2.46 -14.80 9.55
C ILE A 272 1.06 -15.25 9.16
N LYS A 273 0.06 -15.11 10.05
CA LYS A 273 -1.33 -15.47 9.73
C LYS A 273 -1.95 -14.47 8.77
N PHE A 274 -1.65 -13.18 8.94
CA PHE A 274 -2.15 -12.09 8.12
C PHE A 274 -0.98 -11.37 7.48
N LEU A 275 -1.06 -11.13 6.18
CA LEU A 275 0.02 -10.60 5.35
C LEU A 275 -0.52 -9.58 4.34
N ALA A 276 0.40 -8.85 3.70
CA ALA A 276 0.16 -7.74 2.76
C ALA A 276 -0.86 -6.72 3.30
N PRO A 277 -0.48 -5.95 4.33
CA PRO A 277 -1.38 -5.00 4.95
C PRO A 277 -1.67 -3.82 4.04
N GLU A 278 -2.91 -3.34 4.07
CA GLU A 278 -3.28 -1.99 3.60
C GLU A 278 -4.16 -1.32 4.66
N ILE A 279 -4.22 0.02 4.63
CA ILE A 279 -5.12 0.79 5.49
C ILE A 279 -6.07 1.60 4.62
N VAL A 280 -7.35 1.53 4.95
CA VAL A 280 -8.37 2.45 4.42
C VAL A 280 -8.97 3.26 5.56
N THR A 281 -9.28 4.52 5.28
CA THR A 281 -10.00 5.40 6.19
C THR A 281 -11.42 5.59 5.68
N HIS A 282 -12.42 5.33 6.52
CA HIS A 282 -13.83 5.53 6.20
C HIS A 282 -14.55 6.13 7.40
N GLU A 283 -15.31 7.20 7.18
CA GLU A 283 -16.07 7.90 8.24
C GLU A 283 -15.21 8.30 9.46
N GLY A 284 -13.96 8.70 9.20
CA GLY A 284 -13.00 9.11 10.24
C GLY A 284 -12.37 7.96 11.02
N ARG A 285 -12.65 6.70 10.66
CA ARG A 285 -12.06 5.51 11.28
C ARG A 285 -11.12 4.80 10.32
N ASP A 286 -10.00 4.32 10.85
CA ASP A 286 -9.08 3.47 10.09
C ASP A 286 -9.44 2.00 10.22
N TYR A 287 -9.20 1.28 9.14
CA TYR A 287 -9.34 -0.15 9.06
C TYR A 287 -8.07 -0.72 8.46
N LEU A 288 -7.52 -1.74 9.12
CA LEU A 288 -6.42 -2.53 8.58
C LEU A 288 -7.01 -3.68 7.78
N LEU A 289 -6.60 -3.81 6.53
CA LEU A 289 -6.88 -4.97 5.70
C LEU A 289 -5.63 -5.84 5.63
N ALA A 290 -5.82 -7.15 5.50
CA ALA A 290 -4.75 -8.11 5.24
C ALA A 290 -5.32 -9.38 4.61
N TYR A 291 -4.50 -10.13 3.85
CA TYR A 291 -4.91 -11.45 3.40
C TYR A 291 -4.48 -12.51 4.44
N GLN A 292 -5.28 -13.56 4.61
CA GLN A 292 -4.95 -14.65 5.53
C GLN A 292 -4.14 -15.76 4.84
N TRP A 293 -2.95 -16.05 5.37
CA TRP A 293 -2.01 -17.06 4.83
C TRP A 293 -2.10 -18.44 5.50
N LEU A 294 -2.28 -18.49 6.83
CA LEU A 294 -2.30 -19.74 7.60
C LEU A 294 -3.72 -20.28 7.87
N ASN A 295 -3.77 -21.61 8.04
CA ASN A 295 -4.92 -22.47 8.35
C ASN A 295 -5.77 -22.92 7.13
N ASP A 296 -6.61 -23.93 7.35
CA ASP A 296 -7.56 -24.50 6.37
C ASP A 296 -8.85 -23.65 6.19
N ASP A 297 -8.98 -22.56 6.95
CA ASP A 297 -10.03 -21.54 6.74
C ASP A 297 -9.84 -20.91 5.34
N PRO A 298 -10.89 -20.51 4.59
CA PRO A 298 -10.71 -20.15 3.20
C PRO A 298 -9.80 -18.92 3.11
N ARG A 299 -8.63 -19.07 2.50
CA ARG A 299 -7.77 -17.96 2.10
C ARG A 299 -8.61 -16.83 1.48
N GLY A 300 -8.36 -15.61 1.89
CA GLY A 300 -9.27 -14.49 1.71
C GLY A 300 -8.69 -13.18 2.21
N ILE A 301 -9.41 -12.09 1.96
CA ILE A 301 -9.05 -10.76 2.45
C ILE A 301 -9.93 -10.43 3.65
N TYR A 302 -9.28 -9.96 4.71
CA TYR A 302 -9.89 -9.66 5.99
C TYR A 302 -9.64 -8.19 6.33
N LEU A 303 -10.48 -7.66 7.21
CA LEU A 303 -10.44 -6.29 7.69
C LEU A 303 -10.64 -6.28 9.21
N ALA A 304 -9.90 -5.46 9.93
CA ALA A 304 -10.11 -5.20 11.35
C ALA A 304 -10.08 -3.69 11.60
N PRO A 305 -10.91 -3.16 12.53
CA PRO A 305 -10.77 -1.77 12.95
C PRO A 305 -9.37 -1.49 13.50
N LEU A 306 -8.82 -0.32 13.19
CA LEU A 306 -7.50 0.12 13.63
C LEU A 306 -7.63 1.44 14.40
N ALA A 307 -7.00 1.51 15.56
CA ALA A 307 -6.89 2.73 16.36
C ALA A 307 -5.44 3.19 16.41
N TRP A 308 -5.24 4.49 16.61
CA TRP A 308 -3.94 5.12 16.84
C TRP A 308 -3.94 5.79 18.19
N GLU A 309 -2.95 5.47 19.02
CA GLU A 309 -2.80 6.03 20.36
C GLU A 309 -1.59 6.94 20.41
N GLU A 310 -1.77 8.14 20.97
CA GLU A 310 -0.66 9.03 21.29
C GLU A 310 0.20 8.39 22.38
N VAL A 311 1.52 8.42 22.18
CA VAL A 311 2.48 8.05 23.21
C VAL A 311 3.44 9.21 23.40
N GLU A 312 3.81 9.48 24.66
CA GLU A 312 4.80 10.52 24.95
C GLU A 312 6.08 10.25 24.16
N ALA A 313 6.58 11.28 23.48
CA ALA A 313 7.88 11.22 22.84
C ALA A 313 8.96 10.85 23.88
N PRO A 314 9.82 9.85 23.59
CA PRO A 314 10.85 9.40 24.51
C PRO A 314 11.94 10.44 24.78
#